data_AF-A0A484L213-F1
#
_entry.id   AF-A0A484L213-F1
#
_cell.length_a   1.000
_cell.length_b   1.000
_cell.length_c   1.000
_cell.angle_alpha   90.00
_cell.angle_beta   90.00
_cell.angle_gamma   90.00
#
_symmetry.space_group_name_H-M   'P 1'
#
loop_
_entity.id
_entity.type
_entity.pdbx_description
1 polymer ?
#
loop_
_entity_poly.entity_id
_entity_poly.type
_entity_poly.pdbx_seq_one_letter_code
_entity_poly.pdbx_strand_id
1 'polypeptide(L)'
;MNPIEESDVGISCFISQLPGFRGILKQRYSDFIVNEVDLEGNVVHLTSLDAPQEVHEEKEVKVTNPLDRSYANEIEYFRSLATCDSDADKLKSFIDKISSGADVSDEHILLTPSSDKSRRTEIHNFIKEKMRFLVTDTVDGPDNSSKCIRVRLNVGGNSGRGKNSRKRKDRGEKPYDSRGSDHWPQELGKFLRFHLYKENKDTQDALGLIAKMLGIQPRSFGFAGTKDKRSVSTQRVTVFKQRANKLAALNEKLIGIKVGDFCYANEGLLLGQLYGNRFTITLRGVIAESDDIIKASAAALGKNGFINYFGLQVLYFCF
;
A
#
# COMPACT_ATOMS: atom_id res chain seq x y z
N MET A 1 -22.97 29.57 -23.19
CA MET A 1 -23.86 28.44 -22.87
C MET A 1 -24.56 28.77 -21.57
N ASN A 2 -25.88 28.61 -21.51
CA ASN A 2 -26.61 28.75 -20.24
C ASN A 2 -26.22 27.59 -19.31
N PRO A 3 -26.19 27.81 -17.98
CA PRO A 3 -26.04 26.71 -17.03
C PRO A 3 -27.22 25.74 -17.18
N ILE A 4 -26.97 24.43 -17.13
CA ILE A 4 -28.05 23.43 -17.10
C ILE A 4 -28.74 23.51 -15.73
N GLU A 5 -30.06 23.54 -15.73
CA GLU A 5 -30.90 23.59 -14.54
C GLU A 5 -31.44 22.21 -14.14
N GLU A 6 -31.97 22.10 -12.92
CA GLU A 6 -32.55 20.84 -12.40
C GLU A 6 -33.72 20.32 -13.26
N SER A 7 -34.53 21.22 -13.82
CA SER A 7 -35.64 20.87 -14.70
C SER A 7 -35.19 20.23 -16.01
N ASP A 8 -34.02 20.63 -16.53
CA ASP A 8 -33.47 20.10 -17.79
C ASP A 8 -33.12 18.61 -17.68
N VAL A 9 -32.96 18.13 -16.45
CA VAL A 9 -32.59 16.75 -16.13
C VAL A 9 -33.69 15.98 -15.40
N GLY A 10 -34.92 16.51 -15.40
CA GLY A 10 -36.09 15.84 -14.83
C GLY A 10 -36.22 15.91 -13.30
N ILE A 11 -35.50 16.81 -12.64
CA ILE A 11 -35.64 17.10 -11.22
C ILE A 11 -36.65 18.26 -11.08
N SER A 12 -37.92 17.93 -10.80
CA SER A 12 -39.01 18.92 -10.81
C SER A 12 -40.03 18.78 -9.68
N CYS A 13 -39.99 17.66 -8.94
CA CYS A 13 -41.00 17.37 -7.92
C CYS A 13 -40.41 17.40 -6.50
N PHE A 14 -41.26 17.71 -5.52
CA PHE A 14 -40.95 17.66 -4.10
C PHE A 14 -41.95 16.75 -3.37
N ILE A 15 -41.51 16.09 -2.30
CA ILE A 15 -42.40 15.32 -1.41
C ILE A 15 -43.18 16.26 -0.48
N SER A 16 -42.50 17.28 0.04
CA SER A 16 -43.09 18.24 0.97
C SER A 16 -43.88 19.31 0.21
N GLN A 17 -45.03 19.70 0.77
CA GLN A 17 -45.82 20.86 0.33
C GLN A 17 -45.55 22.10 1.19
N LEU A 18 -44.58 22.03 2.12
CA LEU A 18 -44.18 23.17 2.95
C LEU A 18 -43.51 24.24 2.08
N PRO A 19 -43.63 25.54 2.45
CA PRO A 19 -42.88 26.60 1.79
C PRO A 19 -41.38 26.35 1.84
N GLY A 20 -40.70 26.57 0.71
CA GLY A 20 -39.24 26.50 0.64
C GLY A 20 -38.57 27.68 1.35
N PHE A 21 -37.31 27.49 1.72
CA PHE A 21 -36.46 28.55 2.24
C PHE A 21 -35.10 28.52 1.56
N ARG A 22 -34.34 29.62 1.67
CA ARG A 22 -33.03 29.75 1.04
C ARG A 22 -31.93 29.49 2.06
N GLY A 23 -30.82 28.93 1.59
CA GLY A 23 -29.60 28.74 2.36
C GLY A 23 -28.42 28.47 1.44
N ILE A 24 -27.22 28.76 1.92
CA ILE A 24 -25.98 28.57 1.20
C ILE A 24 -25.40 27.21 1.60
N LEU A 25 -25.35 26.29 0.64
CA LEU A 25 -24.72 24.99 0.77
C LEU A 25 -23.22 25.07 0.40
N LYS A 26 -22.37 24.34 1.11
CA LYS A 26 -20.92 24.23 0.83
C LYS A 26 -20.20 25.59 0.78
N GLN A 27 -20.63 26.60 1.56
CA GLN A 27 -19.94 27.90 1.63
C GLN A 27 -18.46 27.70 1.98
N ARG A 28 -18.18 26.89 3.01
CA ARG A 28 -16.88 26.31 3.33
C ARG A 28 -16.89 24.82 3.04
N TYR A 29 -15.74 24.22 2.72
CA TYR A 29 -15.67 22.76 2.54
C TYR A 29 -15.93 21.99 3.85
N SER A 30 -15.67 22.62 5.00
CA SER A 30 -15.97 22.08 6.34
C SER A 30 -17.45 22.11 6.71
N ASP A 31 -18.29 22.81 5.93
CA ASP A 31 -19.75 22.79 6.11
C ASP A 31 -20.38 21.49 5.56
N PHE A 32 -19.59 20.68 4.85
CA PHE A 32 -20.04 19.45 4.23
C PHE A 32 -19.10 18.32 4.62
N ILE A 33 -19.50 17.56 5.63
CA ILE A 33 -18.72 16.45 6.18
C ILE A 33 -19.35 15.14 5.72
N VAL A 34 -18.52 14.24 5.19
CA VAL A 34 -18.95 12.93 4.68
C VAL A 34 -18.14 11.83 5.34
N ASN A 35 -18.80 11.02 6.16
CA ASN A 35 -18.17 9.82 6.73
C ASN A 35 -18.78 8.59 6.09
N GLU A 36 -17.94 7.71 5.55
CA GLU A 36 -18.39 6.42 5.02
C GLU A 36 -19.05 5.59 6.12
N VAL A 37 -20.07 4.83 5.76
CA VAL A 37 -20.68 3.79 6.59
C VAL A 37 -20.30 2.44 5.99
N ASP A 38 -19.59 1.63 6.74
CA ASP A 38 -19.15 0.32 6.28
C ASP A 38 -20.32 -0.67 6.14
N LEU A 39 -20.05 -1.87 5.62
CA LEU A 39 -21.06 -2.91 5.45
C LEU A 39 -21.61 -3.45 6.78
N GLU A 40 -20.90 -3.23 7.87
CA GLU A 40 -21.32 -3.58 9.23
C GLU A 40 -22.17 -2.48 9.90
N GLY A 41 -22.38 -1.34 9.23
CA GLY A 41 -23.13 -0.19 9.74
C GLY A 41 -22.33 0.78 10.60
N ASN A 42 -21.02 0.59 10.76
CA ASN A 42 -20.17 1.52 11.53
C ASN A 42 -19.83 2.76 10.70
N VAL A 43 -19.90 3.91 11.35
CA VAL A 43 -19.44 5.18 10.77
C VAL A 43 -17.92 5.25 10.87
N VAL A 44 -17.27 5.42 9.72
CA VAL A 44 -15.82 5.51 9.61
C VAL A 44 -15.35 6.87 10.09
N HIS A 45 -14.58 6.88 11.17
CA HIS A 45 -13.95 8.07 11.75
C HIS A 45 -12.45 7.84 11.86
N LEU A 46 -11.65 8.88 11.60
CA LEU A 46 -10.22 8.83 11.86
C LEU A 46 -9.97 9.12 13.34
N THR A 47 -9.67 8.10 14.13
CA THR A 47 -9.55 8.21 15.61
C THR A 47 -8.11 8.10 16.11
N SER A 48 -7.25 7.37 15.39
CA SER A 48 -5.84 7.24 15.73
C SER A 48 -4.97 7.38 14.49
N LEU A 49 -3.86 8.11 14.62
CA LEU A 49 -2.81 8.22 13.59
C LEU A 49 -1.66 7.24 13.83
N ASP A 50 -1.69 6.53 14.96
CA ASP A 50 -0.59 5.69 15.39
C ASP A 50 -0.60 4.38 14.60
N ALA A 51 0.59 3.99 14.14
CA ALA A 51 0.75 2.67 13.57
C ALA A 51 0.70 1.61 14.69
N PRO A 52 0.00 0.48 14.50
CA PRO A 52 0.07 -0.63 15.43
C PRO A 52 1.53 -1.05 15.61
N GLN A 53 1.88 -1.44 16.84
CA GLN A 53 3.19 -2.02 17.12
C GLN A 53 3.34 -3.25 16.23
N GLU A 54 4.15 -3.12 15.18
CA GLU A 54 4.53 -4.27 14.39
C GLU A 54 5.33 -5.15 15.33
N VAL A 55 4.83 -6.35 15.62
CA VAL A 55 5.65 -7.40 16.22
C VAL A 55 6.85 -7.47 15.29
N HIS A 56 7.98 -7.00 15.81
CA HIS A 56 9.23 -7.23 15.17
C HIS A 56 9.33 -8.76 15.11
N GLU A 57 9.06 -9.38 13.94
CA GLU A 57 10.05 -10.35 13.47
C GLU A 57 11.35 -9.62 13.71
N GLU A 58 12.13 -10.10 14.66
CA GLU A 58 13.39 -9.49 15.04
C GLU A 58 14.06 -9.02 13.76
N LYS A 59 13.98 -7.71 13.51
CA LYS A 59 15.14 -7.05 12.96
C LYS A 59 16.14 -7.42 14.04
N GLU A 60 17.07 -8.32 13.72
CA GLU A 60 18.36 -8.35 14.38
C GLU A 60 18.82 -6.88 14.36
N VAL A 61 18.48 -6.15 15.42
CA VAL A 61 18.96 -4.81 15.64
C VAL A 61 20.37 -5.04 16.07
N LYS A 62 21.29 -4.88 15.10
CA LYS A 62 22.62 -4.32 15.27
C LYS A 62 23.25 -4.60 16.64
N VAL A 63 24.08 -5.63 16.67
CA VAL A 63 25.54 -5.64 16.97
C VAL A 63 25.88 -6.99 17.59
N THR A 64 25.81 -8.04 16.77
CA THR A 64 26.87 -9.05 16.74
C THR A 64 27.27 -9.08 15.27
N ASN A 65 28.54 -8.86 14.98
CA ASN A 65 29.04 -8.97 13.61
C ASN A 65 28.55 -10.33 13.05
N PRO A 66 27.96 -10.44 11.85
CA PRO A 66 27.65 -11.76 11.25
C PRO A 66 28.87 -12.69 11.23
N LEU A 67 30.06 -12.10 11.34
CA LEU A 67 31.38 -12.70 11.43
C LEU A 67 31.70 -13.41 12.77
N ASP A 68 30.93 -13.17 13.84
CA ASP A 68 31.13 -13.79 15.17
C ASP A 68 30.34 -15.10 15.36
N ARG A 69 29.42 -15.43 14.44
CA ARG A 69 28.60 -16.65 14.52
C ARG A 69 29.34 -17.83 13.87
N SER A 70 29.39 -18.96 14.56
CA SER A 70 29.86 -20.22 13.96
C SER A 70 28.85 -20.74 12.93
N TYR A 71 29.30 -20.93 11.69
CA TYR A 71 28.50 -21.46 10.57
C TYR A 71 28.65 -22.99 10.39
N ALA A 72 29.17 -23.71 11.39
CA ALA A 72 29.50 -25.12 11.26
C ALA A 72 28.31 -26.00 10.83
N ASN A 73 27.11 -25.76 11.38
CA ASN A 73 25.91 -26.52 11.05
C ASN A 73 25.42 -26.21 9.63
N GLU A 74 25.46 -24.94 9.23
CA GLU A 74 25.09 -24.51 7.89
C GLU A 74 26.07 -25.06 6.84
N ILE A 75 27.37 -25.11 7.15
CA ILE A 75 28.38 -25.72 6.28
C ILE A 75 28.15 -27.23 6.12
N GLU A 76 27.79 -27.93 7.19
CA GLU A 76 27.50 -29.36 7.12
C GLU A 76 26.24 -29.66 6.31
N TYR A 77 25.19 -28.84 6.47
CA TYR A 77 24.02 -28.92 5.60
C TYR A 77 24.37 -28.62 4.14
N PHE A 78 25.23 -27.61 3.90
CA PHE A 78 25.69 -27.28 2.57
C PHE A 78 26.50 -28.41 1.93
N ARG A 79 27.27 -29.18 2.71
CA ARG A 79 27.99 -30.39 2.23
C ARG A 79 27.05 -31.39 1.57
N SER A 80 25.86 -31.60 2.14
CA SER A 80 24.84 -32.48 1.56
C SER A 80 24.18 -31.93 0.29
N LEU A 81 24.14 -30.60 0.14
CA LEU A 81 23.48 -29.91 -0.97
C LEU A 81 24.42 -29.68 -2.17
N ALA A 82 25.69 -29.39 -1.88
CA ALA A 82 26.70 -29.01 -2.86
C ALA A 82 27.01 -30.14 -3.85
N THR A 83 27.54 -29.78 -5.01
CA THR A 83 27.86 -30.74 -6.07
C THR A 83 29.00 -31.68 -5.68
N CYS A 84 29.90 -31.22 -4.81
CA CYS A 84 30.93 -32.04 -4.20
C CYS A 84 31.30 -31.53 -2.81
N ASP A 85 31.87 -32.40 -1.98
CA ASP A 85 32.32 -32.07 -0.62
C ASP A 85 33.33 -30.92 -0.60
N SER A 86 34.18 -30.82 -1.64
CA SER A 86 35.19 -29.76 -1.75
C SER A 86 34.58 -28.36 -1.84
N ASP A 87 33.32 -28.22 -2.29
CA ASP A 87 32.65 -26.93 -2.35
C ASP A 87 32.23 -26.43 -0.96
N ALA A 88 31.90 -27.33 -0.05
CA ALA A 88 31.65 -26.98 1.35
C ALA A 88 32.93 -26.51 2.04
N ASP A 89 34.06 -27.15 1.74
CA ASP A 89 35.36 -26.75 2.28
C ASP A 89 35.82 -25.38 1.71
N LYS A 90 35.55 -25.10 0.42
CA LYS A 90 35.76 -23.76 -0.18
C LYS A 90 34.90 -22.69 0.49
N LEU A 91 33.61 -22.98 0.73
CA LEU A 91 32.70 -22.06 1.40
C LEU A 91 33.13 -21.79 2.84
N LYS A 92 33.51 -22.85 3.59
CA LYS A 92 34.06 -22.74 4.94
C LYS A 92 35.30 -21.86 4.97
N SER A 93 36.29 -22.15 4.12
CA SER A 93 37.53 -21.38 4.05
C SER A 93 37.28 -19.91 3.69
N PHE A 94 36.28 -19.65 2.82
CA PHE A 94 35.89 -18.29 2.47
C PHE A 94 35.24 -17.56 3.66
N ILE A 95 34.36 -18.22 4.41
CA ILE A 95 33.74 -17.66 5.62
C ILE A 95 34.81 -17.39 6.69
N ASP A 96 35.72 -18.34 6.93
CA ASP A 96 36.81 -18.19 7.90
C ASP A 96 37.72 -17.00 7.55
N LYS A 97 38.01 -16.80 6.26
CA LYS A 97 38.73 -15.60 5.78
C LYS A 97 37.97 -14.31 6.09
N ILE A 98 36.66 -14.26 5.79
CA ILE A 98 35.84 -13.07 6.09
C ILE A 98 35.80 -12.82 7.61
N SER A 99 35.67 -13.88 8.43
CA SER A 99 35.64 -13.79 9.90
C SER A 99 36.97 -13.35 10.51
N SER A 100 38.10 -13.69 9.87
CA SER A 100 39.43 -13.20 10.29
C SER A 100 39.69 -11.71 9.99
N GLY A 101 38.75 -11.02 9.36
CA GLY A 101 38.85 -9.59 9.05
C GLY A 101 39.72 -9.27 7.83
N ALA A 102 40.04 -10.27 6.99
CA ALA A 102 40.74 -10.05 5.73
C ALA A 102 39.87 -9.26 4.75
N ASP A 103 40.48 -8.32 4.02
CA ASP A 103 39.79 -7.59 2.95
C ASP A 103 39.59 -8.51 1.75
N VAL A 104 38.37 -9.06 1.63
CA VAL A 104 37.96 -9.96 0.55
C VAL A 104 36.93 -9.31 -0.37
N SER A 105 36.87 -7.97 -0.43
CA SER A 105 35.86 -7.25 -1.20
C SER A 105 35.81 -7.63 -2.67
N ASP A 106 36.97 -7.97 -3.24
CA ASP A 106 37.15 -8.39 -4.64
C ASP A 106 37.38 -9.90 -4.82
N GLU A 107 37.42 -10.69 -3.74
CA GLU A 107 37.55 -12.14 -3.82
C GLU A 107 36.18 -12.82 -4.08
N HIS A 108 36.23 -13.98 -4.73
CA HIS A 108 35.07 -14.83 -4.93
C HIS A 108 35.50 -16.30 -4.96
N ILE A 109 34.58 -17.19 -4.59
CA ILE A 109 34.75 -18.63 -4.82
C ILE A 109 33.86 -19.10 -5.97
N LEU A 110 34.37 -20.07 -6.72
CA LEU A 110 33.62 -20.78 -7.73
C LEU A 110 33.32 -22.19 -7.23
N LEU A 111 32.04 -22.49 -7.14
CA LEU A 111 31.57 -23.84 -6.86
C LEU A 111 31.74 -24.71 -8.10
N THR A 112 31.77 -26.02 -7.90
CA THR A 112 31.98 -26.98 -8.98
C THR A 112 30.88 -26.85 -10.04
N PRO A 113 31.21 -26.91 -11.34
CA PRO A 113 30.21 -26.78 -12.40
C PRO A 113 29.11 -27.84 -12.29
N SER A 114 27.86 -27.43 -12.46
CA SER A 114 26.69 -28.29 -12.44
C SER A 114 25.78 -28.00 -13.64
N SER A 115 25.42 -29.04 -14.38
CA SER A 115 24.42 -28.96 -15.44
C SER A 115 22.99 -28.88 -14.88
N ASP A 116 22.78 -29.30 -13.62
CA ASP A 116 21.48 -29.31 -12.97
C ASP A 116 21.05 -27.90 -12.55
N LYS A 117 19.91 -27.45 -13.09
CA LYS A 117 19.32 -26.15 -12.77
C LYS A 117 18.59 -26.16 -11.42
N SER A 118 17.97 -27.27 -11.02
CA SER A 118 17.26 -27.41 -9.75
C SER A 118 18.23 -27.24 -8.60
N ARG A 119 19.32 -28.03 -8.62
CA ARG A 119 20.37 -27.95 -7.59
C ARG A 119 21.00 -26.57 -7.50
N ARG A 120 21.27 -25.92 -8.63
CA ARG A 120 21.78 -24.53 -8.60
C ARG A 120 20.80 -23.58 -7.93
N THR A 121 19.50 -23.75 -8.18
CA THR A 121 18.45 -22.94 -7.54
C THR A 121 18.39 -23.18 -6.03
N GLU A 122 18.53 -24.43 -5.58
CA GLU A 122 18.56 -24.78 -4.16
C GLU A 122 19.77 -24.18 -3.45
N ILE A 123 20.96 -24.23 -4.06
CA ILE A 123 22.17 -23.57 -3.53
C ILE A 123 21.98 -22.06 -3.41
N HIS A 124 21.40 -21.42 -4.43
CA HIS A 124 21.08 -19.98 -4.38
C HIS A 124 20.13 -19.66 -3.21
N ASN A 125 19.09 -20.46 -3.02
CA ASN A 125 18.14 -20.28 -1.93
C ASN A 125 18.79 -20.50 -0.56
N PHE A 126 19.58 -21.56 -0.41
CA PHE A 126 20.29 -21.85 0.83
C PHE A 126 21.18 -20.69 1.28
N ILE A 127 22.05 -20.19 0.39
CA ILE A 127 22.96 -19.08 0.72
C ILE A 127 22.17 -17.80 1.00
N LYS A 128 21.12 -17.53 0.22
CA LYS A 128 20.25 -16.36 0.43
C LYS A 128 19.51 -16.40 1.77
N GLU A 129 19.09 -17.56 2.23
CA GLU A 129 18.34 -17.73 3.47
C GLU A 129 19.25 -17.77 4.70
N LYS A 130 20.35 -18.52 4.62
CA LYS A 130 21.22 -18.83 5.77
C LYS A 130 22.46 -17.94 5.88
N MET A 131 22.91 -17.33 4.79
CA MET A 131 24.18 -16.58 4.71
C MET A 131 24.00 -15.25 3.96
N ARG A 132 23.17 -14.35 4.50
CA ARG A 132 22.75 -13.08 3.87
C ARG A 132 23.87 -12.08 3.57
N PHE A 133 25.03 -12.25 4.21
CA PHE A 133 26.24 -11.47 3.94
C PHE A 133 26.98 -11.94 2.68
N LEU A 134 26.53 -13.01 2.04
CA LEU A 134 27.03 -13.50 0.75
C LEU A 134 26.01 -13.24 -0.37
N VAL A 135 26.51 -13.02 -1.58
CA VAL A 135 25.73 -12.92 -2.81
C VAL A 135 26.18 -14.03 -3.76
N THR A 136 25.22 -14.59 -4.51
CA THR A 136 25.49 -15.63 -5.49
C THR A 136 24.98 -15.27 -6.87
N ASP A 137 25.73 -15.67 -7.89
CA ASP A 137 25.34 -15.55 -9.29
C ASP A 137 25.82 -16.78 -10.10
N THR A 138 25.08 -17.14 -11.14
CA THR A 138 25.47 -18.23 -12.04
C THR A 138 26.36 -17.68 -13.15
N VAL A 139 27.54 -18.26 -13.32
CA VAL A 139 28.50 -17.94 -14.38
C VAL A 139 28.76 -19.16 -15.27
N ASP A 140 29.36 -18.92 -16.44
CA ASP A 140 29.80 -20.00 -17.33
C ASP A 140 30.98 -20.77 -16.72
N GLY A 141 30.89 -22.09 -16.76
CA GLY A 141 31.96 -23.00 -16.36
C GLY A 141 33.07 -23.10 -17.42
N PRO A 142 34.17 -23.80 -17.12
CA PRO A 142 35.36 -23.88 -17.98
C PRO A 142 35.07 -24.34 -19.41
N ASP A 143 34.07 -25.19 -19.58
CA ASP A 143 33.79 -25.85 -20.86
C ASP A 143 32.66 -25.18 -21.67
N ASN A 144 32.22 -23.97 -21.31
CA ASN A 144 31.09 -23.21 -21.90
C ASN A 144 29.71 -23.93 -21.97
N SER A 145 29.68 -25.22 -21.66
CA SER A 145 28.50 -26.10 -21.63
C SER A 145 28.03 -26.36 -20.19
N SER A 146 28.91 -26.15 -19.21
CA SER A 146 28.62 -26.25 -17.79
C SER A 146 28.43 -24.86 -17.18
N LYS A 147 27.64 -24.77 -16.10
CA LYS A 147 27.42 -23.53 -15.36
C LYS A 147 27.89 -23.73 -13.92
N CYS A 148 28.58 -22.75 -13.35
CA CYS A 148 28.98 -22.78 -11.94
C CYS A 148 28.34 -21.62 -11.18
N ILE A 149 28.32 -21.76 -9.85
CA ILE A 149 27.84 -20.69 -8.97
C ILE A 149 29.07 -19.97 -8.43
N ARG A 150 29.07 -18.65 -8.60
CA ARG A 150 30.02 -17.76 -7.97
C ARG A 150 29.42 -17.24 -6.68
N VAL A 151 30.21 -17.26 -5.60
CA VAL A 151 29.85 -16.71 -4.28
C VAL A 151 30.82 -15.58 -3.94
N ARG A 152 30.29 -14.43 -3.50
CA ARG A 152 31.06 -13.23 -3.18
C ARG A 152 30.49 -12.50 -1.96
N LEU A 153 31.31 -11.70 -1.29
CA LEU A 153 30.87 -10.90 -0.15
C LEU A 153 29.86 -9.83 -0.60
N ASN A 154 28.79 -9.63 0.19
CA ASN A 154 27.80 -8.58 -0.01
C ASN A 154 28.34 -7.25 0.54
N VAL A 155 29.35 -6.69 -0.13
CA VAL A 155 29.85 -5.35 0.20
C VAL A 155 28.75 -4.36 -0.21
N GLY A 156 28.17 -3.64 0.74
CA GLY A 156 27.09 -2.66 0.56
C GLY A 156 27.46 -1.42 -0.29
N GLY A 157 28.35 -1.59 -1.27
CA GLY A 157 28.79 -0.59 -2.22
C GLY A 157 27.68 -0.21 -3.20
N ASN A 158 27.20 1.01 -3.01
CA ASN A 158 26.43 1.74 -4.01
C ASN A 158 27.39 2.14 -5.16
N SER A 159 27.69 1.23 -6.08
CA SER A 159 28.47 1.54 -7.29
C SER A 159 27.86 0.86 -8.52
N GLY A 160 27.47 1.70 -9.48
CA GLY A 160 27.41 1.36 -10.91
C GLY A 160 26.56 0.16 -11.28
N ARG A 161 25.23 0.27 -11.17
CA ARG A 161 24.33 -0.56 -11.99
C ARG A 161 24.67 -0.29 -13.46
N GLY A 162 25.50 -1.15 -14.04
CA GLY A 162 25.57 -1.35 -15.48
C GLY A 162 24.15 -1.44 -16.00
N LYS A 163 23.91 -0.72 -17.11
CA LYS A 163 22.66 -0.67 -17.88
C LYS A 163 22.30 -2.04 -18.45
N ASN A 164 22.13 -3.05 -17.61
CA ASN A 164 21.27 -4.15 -17.97
C ASN A 164 19.85 -3.67 -17.69
N SER A 165 19.25 -3.15 -18.77
CA SER A 165 17.86 -3.37 -19.11
C SER A 165 17.25 -4.36 -18.13
N ARG A 166 16.61 -3.83 -17.07
CA ARG A 166 15.55 -4.57 -16.42
C ARG A 166 14.55 -4.74 -17.53
N LYS A 167 14.71 -5.84 -18.28
CA LYS A 167 13.75 -6.39 -19.21
C LYS A 167 12.43 -6.13 -18.52
N ARG A 168 11.62 -5.22 -19.08
CA ARG A 168 10.31 -4.82 -18.57
C ARG A 168 9.57 -6.14 -18.40
N LYS A 169 9.70 -6.75 -17.22
CA LYS A 169 9.18 -8.07 -16.95
C LYS A 169 7.73 -7.79 -16.64
N ASP A 170 6.97 -7.81 -17.72
CA ASP A 170 5.54 -8.04 -17.75
C ASP A 170 4.78 -7.32 -16.62
N ARG A 171 4.70 -5.99 -16.76
CA ARG A 171 3.91 -5.13 -15.86
C ARG A 171 2.41 -5.15 -16.21
N GLY A 172 2.03 -5.86 -17.27
CA GLY A 172 0.71 -5.84 -17.87
C GLY A 172 -0.35 -6.62 -17.09
N GLU A 173 -0.01 -7.78 -16.52
CA GLU A 173 -1.04 -8.72 -16.07
C GLU A 173 -1.25 -8.81 -14.55
N LYS A 174 -0.36 -8.28 -13.71
CA LYS A 174 -0.54 -8.38 -12.25
C LYS A 174 -1.49 -7.30 -11.73
N PRO A 175 -2.54 -7.66 -10.95
CA PRO A 175 -3.53 -6.71 -10.46
C PRO A 175 -2.94 -5.67 -9.48
N TYR A 176 -1.88 -6.04 -8.76
CA TYR A 176 -1.25 -5.18 -7.74
C TYR A 176 0.24 -4.98 -7.97
N ASP A 177 0.76 -3.85 -7.48
CA ASP A 177 2.18 -3.53 -7.50
C ASP A 177 2.93 -4.29 -6.40
N SER A 178 3.97 -5.04 -6.77
CA SER A 178 4.81 -5.80 -5.84
C SER A 178 5.96 -4.97 -5.25
N ARG A 179 6.02 -3.67 -5.50
CA ARG A 179 7.05 -2.80 -4.89
C ARG A 179 6.82 -2.67 -3.39
N GLY A 180 7.84 -3.01 -2.61
CA GLY A 180 7.76 -2.98 -1.15
C GLY A 180 7.12 -4.21 -0.53
N SER A 181 6.75 -5.22 -1.32
CA SER A 181 6.24 -6.51 -0.83
C SER A 181 7.34 -7.53 -0.51
N ASP A 182 8.61 -7.11 -0.53
CA ASP A 182 9.75 -7.97 -0.24
C ASP A 182 9.64 -8.48 1.20
N HIS A 183 9.70 -9.81 1.38
CA HIS A 183 9.58 -10.47 2.69
C HIS A 183 8.28 -10.12 3.44
N TRP A 184 7.13 -10.16 2.75
CA TRP A 184 5.83 -10.03 3.40
C TRP A 184 5.50 -11.28 4.24
N PRO A 185 5.31 -11.16 5.57
CA PRO A 185 4.97 -12.29 6.43
C PRO A 185 3.68 -12.98 5.97
N GLN A 186 3.66 -14.30 5.96
CA GLN A 186 2.48 -15.06 5.52
C GLN A 186 1.31 -14.93 6.49
N GLU A 187 1.61 -14.68 7.77
CA GLU A 187 0.64 -14.45 8.85
C GLU A 187 -0.03 -13.07 8.79
N LEU A 188 0.58 -12.09 8.11
CA LEU A 188 -0.02 -10.79 7.90
C LEU A 188 -0.95 -10.81 6.70
N GLY A 189 -2.15 -10.24 6.90
CA GLY A 189 -3.10 -10.01 5.81
C GLY A 189 -2.46 -9.32 4.61
N LYS A 190 -2.85 -9.71 3.40
CA LYS A 190 -2.26 -9.21 2.14
C LYS A 190 -2.43 -7.70 1.94
N PHE A 191 -3.39 -7.10 2.62
CA PHE A 191 -3.72 -5.69 2.51
C PHE A 191 -3.58 -5.00 3.86
N LEU A 192 -3.15 -3.74 3.81
CA LEU A 192 -3.30 -2.82 4.92
C LEU A 192 -4.56 -2.00 4.68
N ARG A 193 -5.56 -2.17 5.54
CA ARG A 193 -6.72 -1.30 5.64
C ARG A 193 -6.37 -0.11 6.52
N PHE A 194 -6.82 1.08 6.15
CA PHE A 194 -6.68 2.31 6.91
C PHE A 194 -7.85 3.25 6.64
N HIS A 195 -8.01 4.27 7.48
CA HIS A 195 -8.96 5.35 7.26
C HIS A 195 -8.24 6.51 6.59
N LEU A 196 -8.79 6.95 5.45
CA LEU A 196 -8.33 8.12 4.72
C LEU A 196 -9.24 9.29 5.09
N TYR A 197 -8.65 10.29 5.74
CA TYR A 197 -9.23 11.62 5.91
C TYR A 197 -8.68 12.55 4.84
N LYS A 198 -9.56 13.31 4.18
CA LYS A 198 -9.18 14.32 3.20
C LYS A 198 -10.01 15.59 3.33
N GLU A 199 -9.36 16.72 3.09
CA GLU A 199 -9.98 18.04 3.04
C GLU A 199 -9.83 18.64 1.65
N ASN A 200 -10.95 19.02 1.04
CA ASN A 200 -11.00 19.73 -0.24
C ASN A 200 -10.21 19.04 -1.37
N LYS A 201 -10.25 17.70 -1.43
CA LYS A 201 -9.51 16.88 -2.40
C LYS A 201 -10.37 15.76 -2.96
N ASP A 202 -10.08 15.39 -4.19
CA ASP A 202 -10.63 14.17 -4.79
C ASP A 202 -9.98 12.91 -4.16
N THR A 203 -10.71 11.81 -4.09
CA THR A 203 -10.21 10.53 -3.54
C THR A 203 -9.03 10.01 -4.38
N GLN A 204 -9.11 10.06 -5.71
CA GLN A 204 -8.04 9.59 -6.60
C GLN A 204 -6.80 10.49 -6.50
N ASP A 205 -6.97 11.81 -6.41
CA ASP A 205 -5.86 12.76 -6.21
C ASP A 205 -5.11 12.48 -4.90
N ALA A 206 -5.85 12.27 -3.81
CA ALA A 206 -5.28 11.95 -2.50
C ALA A 206 -4.49 10.64 -2.52
N LEU A 207 -5.07 9.58 -3.09
CA LEU A 207 -4.41 8.28 -3.23
C LEU A 207 -3.22 8.33 -4.20
N GLY A 208 -3.29 9.14 -5.26
CA GLY A 208 -2.19 9.36 -6.20
C GLY A 208 -0.97 10.00 -5.52
N LEU A 209 -1.20 10.98 -4.64
CA LEU A 209 -0.13 11.59 -3.85
C LEU A 209 0.51 10.58 -2.88
N ILE A 210 -0.31 9.82 -2.14
CA ILE A 210 0.17 8.77 -1.24
C ILE A 210 0.96 7.71 -2.03
N ALA A 211 0.45 7.26 -3.18
CA ALA A 211 1.12 6.30 -4.06
C ALA A 211 2.51 6.79 -4.49
N LYS A 212 2.61 8.06 -4.89
CA LYS A 212 3.86 8.70 -5.29
C LYS A 212 4.88 8.72 -4.14
N MET A 213 4.44 9.05 -2.93
CA MET A 213 5.29 9.09 -1.73
C MET A 213 5.74 7.70 -1.28
N LEU A 214 4.91 6.67 -1.47
CA LEU A 214 5.26 5.27 -1.19
C LEU A 214 6.06 4.61 -2.32
N GLY A 215 6.15 5.25 -3.49
CA GLY A 215 6.82 4.67 -4.66
C GLY A 215 6.06 3.49 -5.28
N ILE A 216 4.73 3.46 -5.17
CA ILE A 216 3.85 2.42 -5.73
C ILE A 216 2.88 3.00 -6.76
N GLN A 217 2.14 2.15 -7.48
CA GLN A 217 1.10 2.60 -8.41
C GLN A 217 -0.25 2.81 -7.69
N PRO A 218 -1.06 3.81 -8.10
CA PRO A 218 -2.40 4.05 -7.54
C PRO A 218 -3.35 2.85 -7.60
N ARG A 219 -3.20 1.96 -8.60
CA ARG A 219 -3.98 0.71 -8.71
C ARG A 219 -3.77 -0.26 -7.54
N SER A 220 -2.77 -0.03 -6.70
CA SER A 220 -2.52 -0.84 -5.50
C SER A 220 -3.48 -0.50 -4.36
N PHE A 221 -4.25 0.58 -4.50
CA PHE A 221 -5.27 0.99 -3.55
C PHE A 221 -6.65 0.47 -3.97
N GLY A 222 -7.44 0.08 -2.98
CA GLY A 222 -8.85 -0.26 -3.11
C GLY A 222 -9.70 0.62 -2.21
N PHE A 223 -10.88 1.02 -2.66
CA PHE A 223 -11.85 1.84 -1.92
C PHE A 223 -13.27 1.56 -2.40
N ALA A 224 -14.27 1.79 -1.54
CA ALA A 224 -15.66 1.43 -1.84
C ALA A 224 -16.39 2.47 -2.71
N GLY A 225 -15.97 3.73 -2.67
CA GLY A 225 -16.49 4.77 -3.54
C GLY A 225 -15.73 6.08 -3.38
N THR A 226 -15.82 6.95 -4.38
CA THR A 226 -15.30 8.32 -4.28
C THR A 226 -16.17 9.15 -3.34
N LYS A 227 -15.58 10.20 -2.76
CA LYS A 227 -16.27 11.16 -1.89
C LYS A 227 -16.08 12.57 -2.43
N ASP A 228 -17.04 13.45 -2.18
CA ASP A 228 -17.04 14.84 -2.66
C ASP A 228 -15.67 15.52 -2.54
N LYS A 229 -15.20 16.15 -3.62
CA LYS A 229 -13.97 16.96 -3.58
C LYS A 229 -14.11 18.11 -2.59
N ARG A 230 -15.16 18.92 -2.72
CA ARG A 230 -15.45 20.07 -1.85
C ARG A 230 -16.16 19.61 -0.56
N SER A 231 -15.43 18.86 0.26
CA SER A 231 -15.89 18.35 1.56
C SER A 231 -14.71 18.11 2.51
N VAL A 232 -15.04 17.84 3.77
CA VAL A 232 -14.19 17.05 4.67
C VAL A 232 -14.74 15.63 4.66
N SER A 233 -13.91 14.63 4.33
CA SER A 233 -14.41 13.27 4.22
C SER A 233 -13.48 12.22 4.81
N THR A 234 -14.07 11.21 5.44
CA THR A 234 -13.38 10.02 5.96
C THR A 234 -13.93 8.77 5.29
N GLN A 235 -13.05 7.90 4.79
CA GLN A 235 -13.44 6.63 4.14
C GLN A 235 -12.43 5.52 4.40
N ARG A 236 -12.85 4.25 4.27
CA ARG A 236 -11.93 3.11 4.30
C ARG A 236 -11.17 3.00 2.97
N VAL A 237 -9.91 2.65 3.09
CA VAL A 237 -9.02 2.37 1.97
C VAL A 237 -8.19 1.14 2.32
N THR A 238 -7.91 0.30 1.33
CA THR A 238 -6.92 -0.78 1.44
C THR A 238 -5.75 -0.54 0.51
N VAL A 239 -4.55 -0.93 0.90
CA VAL A 239 -3.37 -0.94 0.03
C VAL A 239 -2.65 -2.28 0.09
N PHE A 240 -2.24 -2.80 -1.07
CA PHE A 240 -1.58 -4.09 -1.16
C PHE A 240 -0.18 -4.08 -0.54
N LYS A 241 0.06 -4.97 0.43
CA LYS A 241 1.36 -5.27 1.05
C LYS A 241 2.20 -4.04 1.43
N GLN A 242 1.60 -3.06 2.10
CA GLN A 242 2.33 -1.94 2.72
C GLN A 242 2.25 -1.98 4.24
N ARG A 243 3.31 -1.51 4.89
CA ARG A 243 3.45 -1.47 6.35
C ARG A 243 2.79 -0.21 6.91
N ALA A 244 2.07 -0.33 8.03
CA ALA A 244 1.36 0.77 8.66
C ALA A 244 2.30 1.94 9.01
N ASN A 245 3.49 1.62 9.55
CA ASN A 245 4.53 2.59 9.88
C ASN A 245 4.92 3.49 8.69
N LYS A 246 4.96 2.94 7.46
CA LYS A 246 5.30 3.72 6.27
C LYS A 246 4.22 4.74 5.94
N LEU A 247 2.94 4.38 6.11
CA LEU A 247 1.82 5.28 5.85
C LEU A 247 1.68 6.32 6.95
N ALA A 248 1.79 5.92 8.22
CA ALA A 248 1.73 6.82 9.37
C ALA A 248 2.78 7.94 9.26
N ALA A 249 4.02 7.61 8.87
CA ALA A 249 5.09 8.59 8.66
C ALA A 249 4.80 9.63 7.55
N LEU A 250 3.83 9.37 6.65
CA LEU A 250 3.45 10.35 5.63
C LEU A 250 2.59 11.48 6.21
N ASN A 251 1.94 11.27 7.36
CA ASN A 251 1.05 12.27 7.96
C ASN A 251 1.76 13.61 8.24
N GLU A 252 3.06 13.61 8.51
CA GLU A 252 3.86 14.83 8.72
C GLU A 252 3.99 15.69 7.46
N LYS A 253 3.93 15.07 6.28
CA LYS A 253 4.16 15.70 4.98
C LYS A 253 2.87 15.93 4.18
N LEU A 254 1.81 15.22 4.54
CA LEU A 254 0.51 15.30 3.88
C LEU A 254 -0.30 16.51 4.39
N ILE A 255 -0.61 17.43 3.47
CA ILE A 255 -1.40 18.65 3.74
C ILE A 255 -2.87 18.40 3.40
N GLY A 256 -3.76 18.54 4.38
CA GLY A 256 -5.19 18.28 4.23
C GLY A 256 -5.52 16.84 3.79
N ILE A 257 -4.64 15.90 4.13
CA ILE A 257 -4.83 14.45 4.07
C ILE A 257 -4.25 13.88 5.36
N LYS A 258 -4.95 12.95 5.99
CA LYS A 258 -4.43 12.13 7.09
C LYS A 258 -4.82 10.67 6.88
N VAL A 259 -3.96 9.77 7.34
CA VAL A 259 -4.17 8.32 7.29
C VAL A 259 -3.96 7.73 8.68
N GLY A 260 -4.78 6.76 9.05
CA GLY A 260 -4.78 6.20 10.40
C GLY A 260 -5.70 4.99 10.53
N ASP A 261 -6.00 4.59 11.77
CA ASP A 261 -6.84 3.44 12.11
C ASP A 261 -6.46 2.19 11.28
N PHE A 262 -5.16 1.88 11.35
CA PHE A 262 -4.54 0.84 10.55
C PHE A 262 -4.93 -0.56 11.02
N CYS A 263 -5.23 -1.44 10.07
CA CYS A 263 -5.58 -2.83 10.34
C CYS A 263 -5.16 -3.71 9.16
N TYR A 264 -4.48 -4.83 9.41
CA TYR A 264 -4.16 -5.79 8.34
C TYR A 264 -5.38 -6.64 8.00
N ALA A 265 -5.61 -6.84 6.70
CA ALA A 265 -6.77 -7.55 6.16
C ALA A 265 -6.35 -8.51 5.03
N ASN A 266 -7.08 -9.61 4.87
CA ASN A 266 -6.79 -10.61 3.84
C ASN A 266 -7.29 -10.19 2.45
N GLU A 267 -8.29 -9.31 2.41
CA GLU A 267 -8.97 -8.87 1.20
C GLU A 267 -8.85 -7.36 1.02
N GLY A 268 -8.83 -6.93 -0.25
CA GLY A 268 -8.86 -5.53 -0.64
C GLY A 268 -10.29 -5.04 -0.76
N LEU A 269 -10.50 -3.74 -0.56
CA LEU A 269 -11.79 -3.08 -0.69
C LEU A 269 -12.11 -2.82 -2.17
N LEU A 270 -13.30 -3.20 -2.60
CA LEU A 270 -13.82 -3.04 -3.96
C LEU A 270 -14.92 -1.98 -4.02
N LEU A 271 -15.16 -1.42 -5.21
CA LEU A 271 -16.24 -0.46 -5.45
C LEU A 271 -17.59 -1.06 -5.05
N GLY A 272 -18.43 -0.27 -4.39
CA GLY A 272 -19.74 -0.66 -3.89
C GLY A 272 -19.74 -1.38 -2.52
N GLN A 273 -18.58 -1.67 -1.93
CA GLN A 273 -18.48 -2.32 -0.61
C GLN A 273 -18.64 -1.32 0.55
N LEU A 274 -19.71 -0.54 0.54
CA LEU A 274 -20.13 0.35 1.62
C LEU A 274 -21.65 0.28 1.77
N TYR A 275 -22.15 0.48 3.00
CA TYR A 275 -23.59 0.58 3.22
C TYR A 275 -24.13 1.95 2.78
N GLY A 276 -23.36 3.01 3.00
CA GLY A 276 -23.77 4.36 2.64
C GLY A 276 -22.81 5.42 3.17
N ASN A 277 -23.33 6.65 3.28
CA ASN A 277 -22.56 7.78 3.79
C ASN A 277 -23.37 8.52 4.85
N ARG A 278 -22.73 8.87 5.95
CA ARG A 278 -23.26 9.77 6.97
C ARG A 278 -22.82 11.20 6.65
N PHE A 279 -23.78 12.04 6.30
CA PHE A 279 -23.57 13.44 6.02
C PHE A 279 -23.78 14.29 7.27
N THR A 280 -22.91 15.28 7.47
CA THR A 280 -23.18 16.43 8.36
C THR A 280 -23.09 17.68 7.51
N ILE A 281 -24.21 18.38 7.38
CA ILE A 281 -24.36 19.50 6.46
C ILE A 281 -24.73 20.75 7.26
N THR A 282 -23.97 21.81 7.06
CA THR A 282 -24.27 23.15 7.59
C THR A 282 -24.80 24.03 6.47
N LEU A 283 -26.04 24.48 6.60
CA LEU A 283 -26.61 25.53 5.74
C LEU A 283 -26.31 26.89 6.37
N ARG A 284 -25.70 27.80 5.60
CA ARG A 284 -25.35 29.16 6.07
C ARG A 284 -26.23 30.22 5.44
N GLY A 285 -26.38 31.37 6.10
CA GLY A 285 -27.18 32.48 5.56
C GLY A 285 -28.63 32.07 5.27
N VAL A 286 -29.24 31.33 6.19
CA VAL A 286 -30.60 30.82 6.00
C VAL A 286 -31.59 31.99 6.00
N ILE A 287 -32.45 32.04 4.99
CA ILE A 287 -33.52 33.03 4.85
C ILE A 287 -34.83 32.25 4.71
N ALA A 288 -35.63 32.28 5.77
CA ALA A 288 -36.96 31.68 5.86
C ALA A 288 -37.95 32.71 6.42
N GLU A 289 -39.24 32.52 6.17
CA GLU A 289 -40.28 33.38 6.76
C GLU A 289 -40.36 33.20 8.28
N SER A 290 -40.08 31.99 8.78
CA SER A 290 -39.98 31.69 10.21
C SER A 290 -39.09 30.48 10.48
N ASP A 291 -38.57 30.39 11.71
CA ASP A 291 -37.81 29.23 12.19
C ASP A 291 -38.65 27.95 12.21
N ASP A 292 -39.97 28.07 12.32
CA ASP A 292 -40.87 26.92 12.36
C ASP A 292 -40.95 26.20 11.01
N ILE A 293 -40.84 26.93 9.88
CA ILE A 293 -40.73 26.32 8.54
C ILE A 293 -39.47 25.45 8.44
N ILE A 294 -38.35 25.91 8.99
CA ILE A 294 -37.08 25.16 8.98
C ILE A 294 -37.24 23.87 9.80
N LYS A 295 -37.78 23.97 11.01
CA LYS A 295 -38.02 22.81 11.89
C LYS A 295 -38.98 21.81 11.26
N ALA A 296 -40.09 22.29 10.71
CA ALA A 296 -41.08 21.47 10.04
C ALA A 296 -40.48 20.76 8.81
N SER A 297 -39.65 21.46 8.03
CA SER A 297 -38.98 20.87 6.86
C SER A 297 -37.97 19.79 7.25
N ALA A 298 -37.17 20.03 8.30
CA ALA A 298 -36.23 19.03 8.82
C ALA A 298 -36.96 17.79 9.36
N ALA A 299 -38.06 17.99 10.10
CA ALA A 299 -38.89 16.89 10.58
C ALA A 299 -39.55 16.11 9.44
N ALA A 300 -40.06 16.79 8.41
CA ALA A 300 -40.65 16.17 7.23
C ALA A 300 -39.62 15.35 6.44
N LEU A 301 -38.39 15.86 6.26
CA LEU A 301 -37.30 15.13 5.63
C LEU A 301 -36.96 13.84 6.40
N GLY A 302 -36.89 13.91 7.74
CA GLY A 302 -36.63 12.74 8.57
C GLY A 302 -37.74 11.69 8.54
N LYS A 303 -39.01 12.12 8.47
CA LYS A 303 -40.18 11.23 8.49
C LYS A 303 -40.47 10.63 7.10
N ASN A 304 -40.43 11.46 6.07
CA ASN A 304 -40.92 11.12 4.73
C ASN A 304 -39.77 10.86 3.74
N GLY A 305 -38.54 11.25 4.07
CA GLY A 305 -37.39 11.16 3.17
C GLY A 305 -37.44 12.22 2.06
N PHE A 306 -36.82 11.88 0.93
CA PHE A 306 -36.71 12.70 -0.28
C PHE A 306 -36.80 11.81 -1.52
N ILE A 307 -37.07 12.40 -2.69
CA ILE A 307 -37.07 11.67 -3.96
C ILE A 307 -35.63 11.35 -4.34
N ASN A 308 -35.32 10.08 -4.59
CA ASN A 308 -33.97 9.62 -4.90
C ASN A 308 -33.55 9.93 -6.34
N TYR A 309 -33.40 11.22 -6.66
CA TYR A 309 -32.91 11.69 -7.96
C TYR A 309 -31.41 11.48 -8.12
N PHE A 310 -30.98 11.27 -9.37
CA PHE A 310 -29.59 11.47 -9.75
C PHE A 310 -29.32 12.98 -9.80
N GLY A 311 -28.59 13.51 -8.82
CA GLY A 311 -28.26 14.93 -8.77
C GLY A 311 -27.40 15.37 -9.95
N LEU A 312 -27.35 16.68 -10.20
CA LEU A 312 -26.61 17.29 -11.31
C LEU A 312 -25.16 16.79 -11.42
N GLN A 313 -24.47 16.58 -10.29
CA GLN A 313 -23.09 16.10 -10.25
C GLN A 313 -22.89 14.72 -10.92
N VAL A 314 -23.91 13.85 -10.94
CA VAL A 314 -23.83 12.52 -11.59
C VAL A 314 -23.95 12.64 -13.10
N LEU A 315 -24.76 13.58 -13.57
CA LEU A 315 -25.08 13.75 -14.99
C LEU A 315 -23.93 14.39 -15.79
N TYR A 316 -23.11 15.23 -15.14
CA TYR A 316 -21.93 15.83 -15.78
C TYR A 316 -20.74 14.88 -15.96
N PHE A 317 -20.84 13.60 -15.56
CA PHE A 317 -19.81 12.58 -15.81
C PHE A 317 -20.15 11.62 -16.97
N CYS A 318 -21.28 11.82 -17.67
CA CYS A 318 -21.61 11.06 -18.87
C CYS A 318 -21.27 11.86 -20.15
N PHE A 319 -20.22 11.38 -20.83
CA PHE A 319 -19.66 11.74 -22.16
C PHE A 319 -18.77 12.98 -22.27
#